data_AF-A0A6L4ZN49-F1
#
_entry.id   AF-A0A6L4ZN49-F1
#
_cell.length_a   1.000
_cell.length_b   1.000
_cell.length_c   1.000
_cell.angle_alpha   90.00
_cell.angle_beta   90.00
_cell.angle_gamma   90.00
#
_symmetry.space_group_name_H-M   'P 1'
#
loop_
_entity.id
_entity.type
_entity.pdbx_description
1 polymer ?
#
loop_
_entity_poly.entity_id
_entity_poly.type
_entity_poly.pdbx_seq_one_letter_code
_entity_poly.pdbx_strand_id
1 'polypeptide(L)'
;TYSAKKNADEWRATVVRMVAYAQGNGVFKTGDDEAITKFLAETQTPEAVQKRTEMVAQASTSGTSLLGSEVKAPVIPKPISPLSGSAVLVVVGGAILFGVMMLRRPGNLPLGIALASAGAVPKEPISTSTTSSKSKAPQPVAPDPKKSALILQLARIETQTPNAKTLRFLIPPGEQFSARPGQFLTFQWMIDGKKAVRSYTICSSPTQQGYIEITPKQVDNGYVSTFLNEKATIGLTVEAKGPSGQFYFDETKHKKLVLLAAGSGITPMVSILRYLDDRCLEIDTTLIYGVQTPKDIIFEKELNRLKERLNNFRYTVSLTKPEKDWKGVTGRINRALIEANVKDLSGSTFFLCGPKQFMDSLTETLRSMGVATDQIRVESFGGRPLVESTPSVPSSIPSGKAKTIIDAAPIEKVERVNVTRPLVISDNSVEFVRSRKQCLVPPEKTLLEVAEINGVTIPFSCRQGQCGTCTTRLLEGDVVMEVENGLDPELKEEGYILTCVGHPKGKVKLDA
;
A
#
# COMPACT_ATOMS: atom_id res chain seq x y z
N THR A 1 -8.88 45.42 -0.23
CA THR A 1 -10.00 44.58 0.27
C THR A 1 -10.78 44.04 -0.91
N TYR A 2 -10.67 42.74 -1.21
CA TYR A 2 -11.46 42.12 -2.29
C TYR A 2 -12.89 41.86 -1.80
N SER A 3 -13.90 42.15 -2.63
CA SER A 3 -15.31 41.91 -2.29
C SER A 3 -15.73 40.52 -2.78
N ALA A 4 -16.39 39.74 -1.92
CA ALA A 4 -16.75 38.36 -2.21
C ALA A 4 -17.95 38.24 -3.19
N LYS A 5 -17.73 38.47 -4.49
CA LYS A 5 -18.68 38.17 -5.58
C LYS A 5 -18.02 38.23 -6.98
N LYS A 6 -17.95 37.06 -7.65
CA LYS A 6 -17.37 36.83 -9.00
C LYS A 6 -15.82 37.00 -9.01
N ASN A 7 -15.06 36.49 -9.99
CA ASN A 7 -15.46 35.72 -11.20
C ASN A 7 -14.84 34.29 -11.28
N ALA A 8 -15.49 33.36 -11.99
CA ALA A 8 -14.96 32.02 -12.25
C ALA A 8 -13.63 32.04 -13.04
N ASP A 9 -13.42 33.07 -13.85
CA ASP A 9 -12.17 33.24 -14.61
C ASP A 9 -11.01 33.77 -13.76
N GLU A 10 -11.27 34.50 -12.65
CA GLU A 10 -10.24 34.81 -11.67
C GLU A 10 -9.81 33.57 -10.89
N TRP A 11 -10.76 32.67 -10.56
CA TRP A 11 -10.43 31.36 -10.00
C TRP A 11 -9.58 30.53 -10.97
N ARG A 12 -9.99 30.42 -12.24
CA ARG A 12 -9.18 29.77 -13.30
C ARG A 12 -7.79 30.37 -13.41
N ALA A 13 -7.68 31.69 -13.51
CA ALA A 13 -6.40 32.39 -13.64
C ALA A 13 -5.51 32.18 -12.40
N THR A 14 -6.09 32.10 -11.20
CA THR A 14 -5.37 31.82 -9.96
C THR A 14 -4.88 30.37 -9.91
N VAL A 15 -5.72 29.40 -10.24
CA VAL A 15 -5.32 27.99 -10.36
C VAL A 15 -4.23 27.80 -11.42
N VAL A 16 -4.35 28.46 -12.59
CA VAL A 16 -3.31 28.43 -13.63
C VAL A 16 -1.98 29.02 -13.14
N ARG A 17 -1.99 30.13 -12.40
CA ARG A 17 -0.77 30.67 -11.76
C ARG A 17 -0.18 29.71 -10.73
N MET A 18 -1.00 29.08 -9.89
CA MET A 18 -0.56 28.11 -8.89
C MET A 18 0.05 26.85 -9.54
N VAL A 19 -0.57 26.32 -10.60
CA VAL A 19 -0.04 25.17 -11.36
C VAL A 19 1.26 25.54 -12.10
N ALA A 20 1.32 26.71 -12.73
CA ALA A 20 2.54 27.18 -13.39
C ALA A 20 3.70 27.35 -12.39
N TYR A 21 3.45 27.92 -11.21
CA TYR A 21 4.45 28.03 -10.14
C TYR A 21 4.90 26.65 -9.63
N ALA A 22 3.96 25.72 -9.39
CA ALA A 22 4.27 24.35 -8.97
C ALA A 22 5.07 23.55 -10.02
N GLN A 23 5.01 23.96 -11.29
CA GLN A 23 5.79 23.42 -12.41
C GLN A 23 7.10 24.20 -12.67
N GLY A 24 7.45 25.19 -11.83
CA GLY A 24 8.65 26.02 -11.98
C GLY A 24 8.58 27.12 -13.04
N ASN A 25 7.41 27.31 -13.67
CA ASN A 25 7.18 28.21 -14.81
C ASN A 25 6.40 29.48 -14.44
N GLY A 26 6.24 29.79 -13.16
CA GLY A 26 5.46 30.93 -12.66
C GLY A 26 6.17 31.69 -11.55
N VAL A 27 5.77 32.95 -11.35
CA VAL A 27 6.30 33.84 -10.29
C VAL A 27 5.12 34.44 -9.53
N PHE A 28 5.11 34.29 -8.21
CA PHE A 28 4.18 35.00 -7.32
C PHE A 28 4.72 36.40 -7.01
N LYS A 29 3.80 37.36 -6.85
CA LYS A 29 4.09 38.69 -6.29
C LYS A 29 4.01 38.63 -4.76
N THR A 30 4.75 39.50 -4.09
CA THR A 30 4.69 39.66 -2.63
C THR A 30 3.24 39.92 -2.18
N GLY A 31 2.69 39.06 -1.33
CA GLY A 31 1.29 39.12 -0.87
C GLY A 31 0.29 38.25 -1.64
N ASP A 32 0.68 37.63 -2.76
CA ASP A 32 -0.16 36.61 -3.42
C ASP A 32 -0.36 35.39 -2.50
N ASP A 33 0.64 35.07 -1.68
CA ASP A 33 0.64 33.98 -0.68
C ASP A 33 -0.36 34.22 0.45
N GLU A 34 -0.36 35.42 1.03
CA GLU A 34 -1.32 35.81 2.08
C GLU A 34 -2.76 35.88 1.51
N ALA A 35 -2.91 36.40 0.28
CA ALA A 35 -4.18 36.44 -0.43
C ALA A 35 -4.74 35.04 -0.76
N ILE A 36 -3.91 34.11 -1.24
CA ILE A 36 -4.29 32.72 -1.52
C ILE A 36 -4.63 32.00 -0.21
N THR A 37 -3.83 32.16 0.85
CA THR A 37 -4.09 31.55 2.16
C THR A 37 -5.43 32.01 2.73
N LYS A 38 -5.71 33.32 2.68
CA LYS A 38 -7.00 33.87 3.12
C LYS A 38 -8.17 33.36 2.27
N PHE A 39 -8.03 33.38 0.94
CA PHE A 39 -9.08 32.88 0.04
C PHE A 39 -9.38 31.39 0.26
N LEU A 40 -8.36 30.56 0.48
CA LEU A 40 -8.55 29.14 0.79
C LEU A 40 -9.22 28.94 2.16
N ALA A 41 -8.85 29.71 3.18
CA ALA A 41 -9.52 29.68 4.48
C ALA A 41 -11.01 30.10 4.41
N GLU A 42 -11.35 31.09 3.57
CA GLU A 42 -12.73 31.55 3.37
C GLU A 42 -13.57 30.64 2.47
N THR A 43 -12.97 29.85 1.57
CA THR A 43 -13.71 29.07 0.56
C THR A 43 -13.67 27.55 0.76
N GLN A 44 -12.70 27.00 1.47
CA GLN A 44 -12.55 25.55 1.70
C GLN A 44 -13.10 25.10 3.07
N THR A 45 -13.93 25.91 3.73
CA THR A 45 -14.68 25.45 4.91
C THR A 45 -15.64 24.31 4.53
N PRO A 46 -15.99 23.40 5.44
CA PRO A 46 -16.90 22.29 5.15
C PRO A 46 -18.23 22.74 4.52
N GLU A 47 -18.78 23.87 4.99
CA GLU A 47 -20.03 24.45 4.54
C GLU A 47 -19.90 25.04 3.12
N ALA A 48 -18.78 25.71 2.84
CA ALA A 48 -18.48 26.28 1.52
C ALA A 48 -18.12 25.21 0.47
N VAL A 49 -17.61 24.05 0.90
CA VAL A 49 -17.43 22.86 0.05
C VAL A 49 -18.78 22.17 -0.17
N GLN A 50 -19.54 21.86 0.88
CA GLN A 50 -20.85 21.20 0.80
C GLN A 50 -21.80 21.98 -0.11
N LYS A 51 -21.93 23.31 0.08
CA LYS A 51 -22.80 24.16 -0.74
C LYS A 51 -22.40 24.15 -2.23
N ARG A 52 -21.11 24.03 -2.55
CA ARG A 52 -20.64 23.86 -3.94
C ARG A 52 -20.99 22.47 -4.49
N THR A 53 -20.87 21.41 -3.69
CA THR A 53 -21.29 20.06 -4.06
C THR A 53 -22.80 19.99 -4.32
N GLU A 54 -23.62 20.62 -3.48
CA GLU A 54 -25.08 20.74 -3.67
C GLU A 54 -25.43 21.51 -4.95
N MET A 55 -24.76 22.62 -5.24
CA MET A 55 -24.94 23.37 -6.49
C MET A 55 -24.53 22.56 -7.72
N VAL A 56 -23.45 21.78 -7.66
CA VAL A 56 -23.03 20.89 -8.75
C VAL A 56 -24.03 19.75 -8.93
N ALA A 57 -24.61 19.20 -7.85
CA ALA A 57 -25.66 18.20 -7.95
C ALA A 57 -26.93 18.76 -8.61
N GLN A 58 -27.37 19.96 -8.21
CA GLN A 58 -28.53 20.65 -8.81
C GLN A 58 -28.32 21.05 -10.28
N ALA A 59 -27.12 21.48 -10.65
CA ALA A 59 -26.73 21.71 -12.04
C ALA A 59 -26.82 20.41 -12.87
N SER A 60 -26.31 19.31 -12.29
CA SER A 60 -26.29 17.98 -12.92
C SER A 60 -27.69 17.39 -13.13
N THR A 61 -28.63 17.61 -12.18
CA THR A 61 -30.03 17.13 -12.30
C THR A 61 -30.92 18.03 -13.16
N SER A 62 -30.57 19.31 -13.31
CA SER A 62 -31.27 20.25 -14.21
C SER A 62 -30.73 20.26 -15.65
N GLY A 63 -29.65 19.52 -15.92
CA GLY A 63 -28.99 19.49 -17.24
C GLY A 63 -28.30 20.81 -17.62
N THR A 64 -28.10 21.73 -16.67
CA THR A 64 -27.50 23.04 -16.94
C THR A 64 -26.03 23.07 -16.53
N SER A 65 -25.16 23.48 -17.46
CA SER A 65 -23.75 23.70 -17.16
C SER A 65 -23.59 24.95 -16.28
N LEU A 66 -22.90 24.81 -15.14
CA LEU A 66 -22.44 25.97 -14.34
C LEU A 66 -21.39 26.83 -15.06
N LEU A 67 -20.88 26.36 -16.20
CA LEU A 67 -20.02 27.10 -17.11
C LEU A 67 -20.85 27.55 -18.32
N GLY A 68 -21.09 28.85 -18.43
CA GLY A 68 -21.78 29.44 -19.59
C GLY A 68 -20.94 29.44 -20.87
N SER A 69 -21.59 29.81 -21.98
CA SER A 69 -21.15 29.65 -23.39
C SER A 69 -21.20 28.21 -23.92
N GLU A 70 -21.75 28.06 -25.13
CA GLU A 70 -22.06 26.76 -25.74
C GLU A 70 -20.82 26.11 -26.37
N VAL A 71 -20.68 24.80 -26.20
CA VAL A 71 -19.84 23.97 -27.08
C VAL A 71 -20.76 23.13 -27.96
N LYS A 72 -20.76 23.39 -29.26
CA LYS A 72 -21.57 22.60 -30.22
C LYS A 72 -21.08 21.15 -30.24
N ALA A 73 -21.95 20.22 -29.88
CA ALA A 73 -21.70 18.79 -30.05
C ALA A 73 -21.64 18.42 -31.54
N PRO A 74 -20.79 17.45 -31.93
CA PRO A 74 -20.74 16.96 -33.31
C PRO A 74 -22.03 16.21 -33.68
N VAL A 75 -22.46 16.35 -34.93
CA VAL A 75 -23.73 15.79 -35.43
C VAL A 75 -23.61 14.28 -35.63
N ILE A 76 -24.46 13.51 -34.96
CA ILE A 76 -24.68 12.09 -35.23
C ILE A 76 -25.81 11.96 -36.27
N PRO A 77 -25.60 11.31 -37.44
CA PRO A 77 -26.67 11.10 -38.41
C PRO A 77 -27.72 10.11 -37.90
N LYS A 78 -29.00 10.42 -38.14
CA LYS A 78 -30.13 9.56 -37.73
C LYS A 78 -30.21 8.29 -38.60
N PRO A 79 -30.64 7.14 -38.03
CA PRO A 79 -30.98 5.96 -38.83
C PRO A 79 -32.21 6.20 -39.71
N ILE A 80 -32.23 5.58 -40.88
CA ILE A 80 -33.31 5.67 -41.87
C ILE A 80 -34.35 4.58 -41.58
N SER A 81 -35.62 4.95 -41.53
CA SER A 81 -36.76 4.02 -41.50
C SER A 81 -37.33 3.80 -42.91
N PRO A 82 -37.90 2.61 -43.16
CA PRO A 82 -39.15 2.59 -43.95
C PRO A 82 -40.22 1.61 -43.45
N LEU A 83 -41.42 2.17 -43.24
CA LEU A 83 -42.73 1.70 -43.72
C LEU A 83 -43.33 0.33 -43.28
N SER A 84 -44.46 0.47 -42.58
CA SER A 84 -45.78 -0.15 -42.86
C SER A 84 -46.06 -1.61 -42.47
N GLY A 85 -47.35 -1.91 -42.22
CA GLY A 85 -47.88 -3.28 -42.29
C GLY A 85 -48.79 -3.75 -41.13
N SER A 86 -49.98 -3.16 -40.98
CA SER A 86 -51.22 -3.74 -40.39
C SER A 86 -51.17 -4.66 -39.16
N ALA A 87 -51.92 -4.30 -38.12
CA ALA A 87 -52.26 -5.22 -37.04
C ALA A 87 -53.33 -6.25 -37.45
N VAL A 88 -53.23 -7.48 -36.93
CA VAL A 88 -54.33 -8.46 -36.88
C VAL A 88 -54.43 -8.97 -35.45
N LEU A 89 -55.63 -8.89 -34.85
CA LEU A 89 -55.90 -9.33 -33.50
C LEU A 89 -56.66 -10.67 -33.54
N VAL A 90 -56.15 -11.69 -32.85
CA VAL A 90 -56.87 -12.94 -32.60
C VAL A 90 -56.71 -13.34 -31.14
N VAL A 91 -57.83 -13.54 -30.44
CA VAL A 91 -57.88 -13.96 -29.03
C VAL A 91 -58.91 -15.07 -28.88
N VAL A 92 -58.48 -16.30 -28.55
CA VAL A 92 -59.32 -17.35 -27.95
C VAL A 92 -58.44 -18.28 -27.11
N GLY A 93 -58.92 -18.66 -25.92
CA GLY A 93 -58.64 -19.96 -25.30
C GLY A 93 -57.33 -20.08 -24.50
N GLY A 94 -57.45 -20.47 -23.22
CA GLY A 94 -56.33 -20.86 -22.39
C GLY A 94 -56.57 -22.22 -21.72
N ALA A 95 -55.49 -22.87 -21.29
CA ALA A 95 -55.51 -24.01 -20.37
C ALA A 95 -54.22 -24.02 -19.55
N ILE A 96 -54.30 -24.40 -18.27
CA ILE A 96 -53.14 -24.59 -17.39
C ILE A 96 -52.77 -26.07 -17.39
N LEU A 97 -51.49 -26.41 -17.54
CA LEU A 97 -50.99 -27.74 -17.24
C LEU A 97 -49.57 -27.70 -16.64
N PHE A 98 -49.33 -28.54 -15.64
CA PHE A 98 -48.01 -28.74 -15.02
C PHE A 98 -47.08 -29.58 -15.92
N GLY A 99 -45.78 -29.31 -15.88
CA GLY A 99 -44.77 -30.14 -16.56
C GLY A 99 -43.36 -29.87 -16.06
N VAL A 100 -42.78 -30.81 -15.29
CA VAL A 100 -41.37 -30.75 -14.86
C VAL A 100 -40.48 -31.28 -15.99
N MET A 101 -39.53 -30.48 -16.46
CA MET A 101 -38.62 -30.88 -17.54
C MET A 101 -37.20 -31.16 -17.04
N MET A 102 -36.93 -32.44 -16.76
CA MET A 102 -35.56 -32.97 -16.64
C MET A 102 -35.01 -33.28 -18.03
N LEU A 103 -33.91 -32.65 -18.43
CA LEU A 103 -33.15 -33.05 -19.63
C LEU A 103 -31.69 -33.36 -19.28
N ARG A 104 -31.20 -34.47 -19.85
CA ARG A 104 -29.98 -35.18 -19.43
C ARG A 104 -28.96 -35.17 -20.57
N ARG A 105 -27.67 -35.01 -20.25
CA ARG A 105 -26.57 -35.03 -21.23
C ARG A 105 -26.49 -36.37 -22.01
N PRO A 106 -26.18 -36.34 -23.32
CA PRO A 106 -25.39 -37.37 -24.00
C PRO A 106 -23.88 -37.04 -23.94
N GLY A 107 -23.00 -37.95 -24.37
CA GLY A 107 -21.56 -37.67 -24.46
C GLY A 107 -20.72 -38.69 -25.27
N ASN A 108 -19.58 -38.19 -25.75
CA ASN A 108 -18.34 -38.86 -26.20
C ASN A 108 -18.32 -40.01 -27.24
N LEU A 109 -17.77 -39.68 -28.44
CA LEU A 109 -16.77 -40.44 -29.24
C LEU A 109 -17.21 -41.75 -29.94
N PRO A 110 -16.41 -42.35 -30.89
CA PRO A 110 -15.09 -41.94 -31.46
C PRO A 110 -14.94 -41.98 -33.02
N LEU A 111 -13.78 -41.48 -33.49
CA LEU A 111 -12.97 -41.78 -34.72
C LEU A 111 -13.62 -42.13 -36.10
N GLY A 112 -13.66 -41.14 -37.01
CA GLY A 112 -12.73 -40.98 -38.17
C GLY A 112 -12.53 -42.06 -39.27
N ILE A 113 -12.86 -41.69 -40.51
CA ILE A 113 -12.25 -42.15 -41.80
C ILE A 113 -12.11 -40.90 -42.73
N ALA A 114 -11.16 -40.91 -43.68
CA ALA A 114 -10.91 -39.81 -44.63
C ALA A 114 -11.26 -40.16 -46.09
N LEU A 115 -11.58 -39.15 -46.91
CA LEU A 115 -11.64 -39.19 -48.39
C LEU A 115 -11.41 -37.76 -48.94
N ALA A 116 -11.10 -37.62 -50.24
CA ALA A 116 -10.38 -36.44 -50.77
C ALA A 116 -10.85 -35.89 -52.12
N SER A 117 -10.39 -34.66 -52.45
CA SER A 117 -10.53 -33.92 -53.72
C SER A 117 -11.94 -33.36 -54.02
N ALA A 118 -12.14 -32.32 -54.84
CA ALA A 118 -11.21 -31.50 -55.64
C ALA A 118 -11.73 -30.04 -55.78
N GLY A 119 -10.88 -29.10 -56.23
CA GLY A 119 -11.31 -27.79 -56.77
C GLY A 119 -10.74 -26.53 -56.10
N ALA A 120 -9.76 -25.89 -56.74
CA ALA A 120 -9.41 -24.47 -56.57
C ALA A 120 -9.98 -23.69 -57.79
N VAL A 121 -9.91 -22.36 -57.97
CA VAL A 121 -8.96 -21.29 -57.59
C VAL A 121 -9.71 -19.91 -57.64
N PRO A 122 -9.11 -18.74 -57.35
CA PRO A 122 -8.76 -18.17 -56.03
C PRO A 122 -9.60 -16.91 -55.63
N LYS A 123 -9.47 -16.48 -54.36
CA LYS A 123 -9.23 -15.06 -54.01
C LYS A 123 -8.62 -14.92 -52.61
N GLU A 124 -7.98 -13.78 -52.37
CA GLU A 124 -6.97 -13.51 -51.33
C GLU A 124 -7.44 -13.79 -49.87
N PRO A 125 -6.61 -14.46 -49.04
CA PRO A 125 -6.85 -14.57 -47.61
C PRO A 125 -6.28 -13.36 -46.84
N ILE A 126 -7.14 -12.67 -46.09
CA ILE A 126 -6.69 -11.68 -45.08
C ILE A 126 -5.97 -12.43 -43.95
N SER A 127 -4.79 -11.95 -43.56
CA SER A 127 -3.98 -12.56 -42.49
C SER A 127 -4.63 -12.37 -41.12
N THR A 128 -5.22 -13.43 -40.59
CA THR A 128 -5.62 -13.56 -39.18
C THR A 128 -4.68 -14.52 -38.44
N SER A 129 -3.45 -14.06 -38.23
CA SER A 129 -2.48 -14.76 -37.38
C SER A 129 -2.93 -14.75 -35.91
N THR A 130 -3.77 -15.71 -35.54
CA THR A 130 -4.25 -15.90 -34.16
C THR A 130 -3.12 -16.39 -33.25
N THR A 131 -2.22 -15.48 -32.89
CA THR A 131 -1.18 -15.73 -31.89
C THR A 131 -1.83 -15.92 -30.53
N SER A 132 -1.89 -17.17 -30.07
CA SER A 132 -2.39 -17.54 -28.75
C SER A 132 -1.41 -17.09 -27.67
N SER A 133 -1.45 -15.79 -27.36
CA SER A 133 -0.65 -15.16 -26.30
C SER A 133 -1.01 -15.76 -24.94
N LYS A 134 -0.27 -16.79 -24.53
CA LYS A 134 -0.20 -17.22 -23.13
C LYS A 134 0.42 -16.07 -22.33
N SER A 135 -0.43 -15.18 -21.84
CA SER A 135 -0.03 -14.01 -21.04
C SER A 135 0.84 -14.46 -19.86
N LYS A 136 2.14 -14.20 -19.98
CA LYS A 136 3.17 -14.52 -18.99
C LYS A 136 3.12 -13.49 -17.86
N ALA A 137 3.48 -13.86 -16.62
CA ALA A 137 3.59 -12.85 -15.56
C ALA A 137 4.49 -11.67 -15.98
N PRO A 138 4.21 -10.44 -15.52
CA PRO A 138 5.03 -9.29 -15.85
C PRO A 138 6.52 -9.50 -15.53
N GLN A 139 7.37 -9.12 -16.49
CA GLN A 139 8.82 -9.11 -16.32
C GLN A 139 9.19 -8.21 -15.12
N PRO A 140 10.28 -8.52 -14.38
CA PRO A 140 10.73 -7.66 -13.30
C PRO A 140 11.19 -6.33 -13.88
N VAL A 141 10.50 -5.25 -13.51
CA VAL A 141 10.98 -3.89 -13.71
C VAL A 141 11.67 -3.49 -12.41
N ALA A 142 13.00 -3.31 -12.45
CA ALA A 142 13.72 -2.68 -11.34
C ALA A 142 13.17 -1.26 -11.13
N PRO A 143 13.15 -0.70 -9.90
CA PRO A 143 12.58 0.62 -9.67
C PRO A 143 13.29 1.67 -10.54
N ASP A 144 12.60 2.20 -11.56
CA ASP A 144 13.14 3.26 -12.40
C ASP A 144 13.29 4.54 -11.55
N PRO A 145 14.53 5.02 -11.29
CA PRO A 145 14.76 6.19 -10.45
C PRO A 145 14.21 7.49 -11.06
N LYS A 146 13.75 7.47 -12.32
CA LYS A 146 13.10 8.60 -12.99
C LYS A 146 11.57 8.56 -12.93
N LYS A 147 10.94 7.45 -12.53
CA LYS A 147 9.48 7.34 -12.57
C LYS A 147 8.85 8.19 -11.46
N SER A 148 7.97 9.11 -11.87
CA SER A 148 7.23 9.98 -10.97
C SER A 148 6.37 9.20 -9.98
N ALA A 149 6.19 9.76 -8.78
CA ALA A 149 5.36 9.16 -7.76
C ALA A 149 3.87 9.16 -8.16
N LEU A 150 3.18 8.07 -7.86
CA LEU A 150 1.78 7.86 -8.23
C LEU A 150 0.88 8.64 -7.29
N ILE A 151 0.06 9.55 -7.82
CA ILE A 151 -1.01 10.20 -7.06
C ILE A 151 -2.22 9.27 -7.09
N LEU A 152 -2.50 8.64 -5.96
CA LEU A 152 -3.55 7.64 -5.79
C LEU A 152 -4.77 8.25 -5.07
N GLN A 153 -5.98 7.92 -5.51
CA GLN A 153 -7.23 8.42 -4.90
C GLN A 153 -8.07 7.31 -4.27
N LEU A 154 -8.43 7.47 -2.99
CA LEU A 154 -9.26 6.53 -2.23
C LEU A 154 -10.71 6.54 -2.74
N ALA A 155 -11.13 5.43 -3.37
CA ALA A 155 -12.45 5.29 -3.97
C ALA A 155 -13.40 4.35 -3.21
N ARG A 156 -12.87 3.44 -2.37
CA ARG A 156 -13.70 2.52 -1.57
C ARG A 156 -13.02 2.16 -0.25
N ILE A 157 -13.82 2.06 0.80
CA ILE A 157 -13.42 1.66 2.15
C ILE A 157 -14.26 0.43 2.53
N GLU A 158 -13.62 -0.64 3.02
CA GLU A 158 -14.31 -1.87 3.45
C GLU A 158 -13.75 -2.35 4.79
N THR A 159 -14.56 -2.31 5.84
CA THR A 159 -14.21 -2.81 7.17
C THR A 159 -14.00 -4.33 7.16
N GLN A 160 -12.81 -4.79 7.53
CA GLN A 160 -12.50 -6.23 7.68
C GLN A 160 -12.69 -6.68 9.14
N THR A 161 -12.21 -5.86 10.08
CA THR A 161 -12.34 -6.06 11.54
C THR A 161 -12.61 -4.72 12.20
N PRO A 162 -12.98 -4.64 13.49
CA PRO A 162 -13.15 -3.37 14.21
C PRO A 162 -11.89 -2.48 14.22
N ASN A 163 -10.72 -3.05 13.92
CA ASN A 163 -9.41 -2.38 13.93
C ASN A 163 -8.65 -2.49 12.59
N ALA A 164 -9.29 -2.89 11.49
CA ALA A 164 -8.67 -2.92 10.15
C ALA A 164 -9.68 -2.66 9.03
N LYS A 165 -9.36 -1.70 8.16
CA LYS A 165 -10.12 -1.36 6.95
C LYS A 165 -9.27 -1.60 5.70
N THR A 166 -9.86 -2.24 4.70
CA THR A 166 -9.31 -2.29 3.33
C THR A 166 -9.64 -0.98 2.63
N LEU A 167 -8.61 -0.32 2.10
CA LEU A 167 -8.70 0.95 1.39
C LEU A 167 -8.31 0.71 -0.07
N ARG A 168 -9.26 0.92 -1.00
CA ARG A 168 -9.03 0.79 -2.44
C ARG A 168 -8.73 2.15 -3.05
N PHE A 169 -7.55 2.28 -3.64
CA PHE A 169 -7.11 3.46 -4.35
C PHE A 169 -7.11 3.23 -5.85
N LEU A 170 -7.66 4.18 -6.62
CA LEU A 170 -7.58 4.16 -8.08
C LEU A 170 -6.17 4.54 -8.56
N ILE A 171 -5.72 3.86 -9.60
CA ILE A 171 -4.54 4.24 -10.39
C ILE A 171 -5.01 5.25 -11.46
N PRO A 172 -4.31 6.38 -11.68
CA PRO A 172 -4.69 7.36 -12.71
C PRO A 172 -4.77 6.75 -14.13
N PRO A 173 -5.73 7.15 -14.98
CA PRO A 173 -5.77 6.73 -16.37
C PRO A 173 -4.47 7.06 -17.12
N GLY A 174 -3.89 6.07 -17.79
CA GLY A 174 -2.62 6.19 -18.52
C GLY A 174 -1.38 5.76 -17.71
N GLU A 175 -1.46 5.69 -16.38
CA GLU A 175 -0.37 5.12 -15.57
C GLU A 175 -0.33 3.60 -15.70
N GLN A 176 0.88 3.06 -15.95
CA GLN A 176 1.11 1.61 -15.96
C GLN A 176 1.66 1.16 -14.60
N PHE A 177 0.94 0.25 -13.94
CA PHE A 177 1.29 -0.24 -12.60
C PHE A 177 1.58 -1.74 -12.59
N SER A 178 2.87 -2.12 -12.58
CA SER A 178 3.28 -3.52 -12.55
C SER A 178 3.92 -3.87 -11.21
N ALA A 179 3.23 -4.70 -10.43
CA ALA A 179 3.69 -5.21 -9.12
C ALA A 179 3.72 -6.74 -9.11
N ARG A 180 4.45 -7.33 -8.17
CA ARG A 180 4.42 -8.77 -7.88
C ARG A 180 3.61 -9.04 -6.61
N PRO A 181 2.88 -10.17 -6.54
CA PRO A 181 1.99 -10.45 -5.42
C PRO A 181 2.80 -10.62 -4.13
N GLY A 182 2.50 -9.79 -3.13
CA GLY A 182 3.27 -9.64 -1.89
C GLY A 182 4.08 -8.33 -1.79
N GLN A 183 4.31 -7.60 -2.88
CA GLN A 183 5.01 -6.30 -2.83
C GLN A 183 4.18 -5.18 -2.18
N PHE A 184 4.87 -4.11 -1.79
CA PHE A 184 4.28 -2.96 -1.08
C PHE A 184 4.49 -1.63 -1.82
N LEU A 185 3.73 -0.61 -1.41
CA LEU A 185 3.93 0.79 -1.79
C LEU A 185 4.30 1.63 -0.55
N THR A 186 5.15 2.64 -0.74
CA THR A 186 5.48 3.65 0.27
C THR A 186 4.64 4.91 0.04
N PHE A 187 3.75 5.20 0.98
CA PHE A 187 2.80 6.31 0.93
C PHE A 187 3.29 7.49 1.75
N GLN A 188 3.16 8.71 1.22
CA GLN A 188 3.45 9.97 1.89
C GLN A 188 2.14 10.67 2.26
N TRP A 189 1.72 10.53 3.51
CA TRP A 189 0.49 11.11 4.02
C TRP A 189 0.72 12.55 4.50
N MET A 190 -0.20 13.44 4.15
CA MET A 190 -0.35 14.76 4.79
C MET A 190 -1.49 14.63 5.81
N ILE A 191 -1.18 14.74 7.10
CA ILE A 191 -2.16 14.64 8.19
C ILE A 191 -1.86 15.80 9.16
N ASP A 192 -2.87 16.60 9.51
CA ASP A 192 -2.75 17.76 10.41
C ASP A 192 -1.57 18.71 10.07
N GLY A 193 -1.27 18.87 8.77
CA GLY A 193 -0.13 19.63 8.25
C GLY A 193 1.24 18.92 8.32
N LYS A 194 1.37 17.81 9.06
CA LYS A 194 2.59 17.00 9.14
C LYS A 194 2.70 16.00 7.98
N LYS A 195 3.93 15.80 7.48
CA LYS A 195 4.27 14.69 6.58
C LYS A 195 4.53 13.42 7.38
N ALA A 196 3.88 12.32 7.04
CA ALA A 196 4.11 11.01 7.62
C ALA A 196 4.26 9.95 6.54
N VAL A 197 5.41 9.27 6.48
CA VAL A 197 5.68 8.23 5.47
C VAL A 197 5.44 6.84 6.05
N ARG A 198 4.63 6.00 5.39
CA ARG A 198 4.36 4.61 5.79
C ARG A 198 4.27 3.70 4.57
N SER A 199 4.79 2.49 4.69
CA SER A 199 4.72 1.47 3.65
C SER A 199 3.62 0.45 3.96
N TYR A 200 2.85 0.06 2.96
CA TYR A 200 1.74 -0.89 3.07
C TYR A 200 1.72 -1.86 1.89
N THR A 201 1.62 -3.15 2.19
CA THR A 201 1.54 -4.24 1.21
C THR A 201 0.28 -4.15 0.35
N ILE A 202 0.44 -4.36 -0.95
CA ILE A 202 -0.63 -4.36 -1.95
C ILE A 202 -1.43 -5.66 -1.79
N CYS A 203 -2.58 -5.61 -1.12
CA CYS A 203 -3.41 -6.80 -0.87
C CYS A 203 -4.42 -7.10 -2.00
N SER A 204 -4.52 -6.24 -3.01
CA SER A 204 -5.16 -6.56 -4.30
C SER A 204 -4.25 -7.47 -5.14
N SER A 205 -4.85 -8.31 -5.98
CA SER A 205 -4.10 -9.07 -6.99
C SER A 205 -3.46 -8.12 -8.03
N PRO A 206 -2.17 -8.28 -8.38
CA PRO A 206 -1.52 -7.44 -9.40
C PRO A 206 -2.04 -7.59 -10.84
N THR A 207 -2.94 -8.54 -11.12
CA THR A 207 -3.70 -8.58 -12.38
C THR A 207 -4.61 -7.35 -12.53
N GLN A 208 -5.02 -6.73 -11.41
CA GLN A 208 -5.92 -5.60 -11.33
C GLN A 208 -5.13 -4.32 -11.62
N GLN A 209 -5.24 -3.80 -12.85
CA GLN A 209 -4.45 -2.67 -13.32
C GLN A 209 -5.07 -1.28 -13.05
N GLY A 210 -6.37 -1.23 -12.70
CA GLY A 210 -7.08 0.05 -12.46
C GLY A 210 -7.08 0.53 -11.01
N TYR A 211 -6.68 -0.31 -10.06
CA TYR A 211 -6.67 0.03 -8.63
C TYR A 211 -5.66 -0.80 -7.85
N ILE A 212 -5.25 -0.30 -6.68
CA ILE A 212 -4.59 -1.08 -5.63
C ILE A 212 -5.45 -1.12 -4.37
N GLU A 213 -5.26 -2.13 -3.53
CA GLU A 213 -5.80 -2.18 -2.17
C GLU A 213 -4.69 -2.29 -1.13
N ILE A 214 -4.87 -1.62 0.00
CA ILE A 214 -4.07 -1.79 1.22
C ILE A 214 -4.99 -2.02 2.41
N THR A 215 -4.55 -2.76 3.42
CA THR A 215 -5.36 -3.02 4.65
C THR A 215 -4.57 -2.65 5.90
N PRO A 216 -4.45 -1.33 6.23
CA PRO A 216 -3.85 -0.89 7.47
C PRO A 216 -4.64 -1.38 8.69
N LYS A 217 -4.04 -2.25 9.52
CA LYS A 217 -4.52 -2.48 10.89
C LYS A 217 -4.12 -1.30 11.77
N GLN A 218 -5.06 -0.82 12.60
CA GLN A 218 -4.81 0.16 13.64
C GLN A 218 -3.90 -0.43 14.72
N VAL A 219 -2.85 0.30 15.11
CA VAL A 219 -2.00 -0.05 16.25
C VAL A 219 -2.11 1.04 17.31
N ASP A 220 -1.95 0.65 18.57
CA ASP A 220 -2.09 1.56 19.71
C ASP A 220 -1.11 2.74 19.59
N ASN A 221 -1.60 3.97 19.79
CA ASN A 221 -0.87 5.23 19.57
C ASN A 221 -0.34 5.45 18.13
N GLY A 222 -0.75 4.64 17.14
CA GLY A 222 -0.22 4.68 15.78
C GLY A 222 -0.85 5.76 14.90
N TYR A 223 -0.25 6.95 14.85
CA TYR A 223 -0.75 8.14 14.14
C TYR A 223 -1.43 7.88 12.77
N VAL A 224 -0.68 7.40 11.78
CA VAL A 224 -1.21 7.14 10.43
C VAL A 224 -2.24 6.00 10.43
N SER A 225 -2.00 4.92 11.17
CA SER A 225 -2.90 3.77 11.19
C SER A 225 -4.25 4.08 11.84
N THR A 226 -4.27 4.95 12.85
CA THR A 226 -5.48 5.50 13.47
C THR A 226 -6.21 6.42 12.48
N PHE A 227 -5.51 7.36 11.84
CA PHE A 227 -6.11 8.20 10.79
C PHE A 227 -6.76 7.38 9.67
N LEU A 228 -6.08 6.34 9.17
CA LEU A 228 -6.58 5.47 8.10
C LEU A 228 -7.77 4.58 8.52
N ASN A 229 -7.93 4.27 9.81
CA ASN A 229 -9.06 3.49 10.31
C ASN A 229 -10.24 4.37 10.79
N GLU A 230 -10.00 5.57 11.30
CA GLU A 230 -11.03 6.43 11.90
C GLU A 230 -11.46 7.60 11.01
N LYS A 231 -10.52 8.25 10.30
CA LYS A 231 -10.71 9.57 9.68
C LYS A 231 -10.61 9.59 8.15
N ALA A 232 -10.03 8.57 7.52
CA ALA A 232 -9.90 8.53 6.06
C ALA A 232 -11.27 8.43 5.37
N THR A 233 -11.46 9.26 4.34
CA THR A 233 -12.71 9.39 3.57
C THR A 233 -12.49 9.13 2.08
N ILE A 234 -13.56 8.76 1.38
CA ILE A 234 -13.54 8.64 -0.08
C ILE A 234 -13.24 10.01 -0.69
N GLY A 235 -12.36 10.03 -1.70
CA GLY A 235 -11.82 11.24 -2.32
C GLY A 235 -10.41 11.62 -1.84
N LEU A 236 -9.95 11.10 -0.68
CA LEU A 236 -8.60 11.31 -0.16
C LEU A 236 -7.53 10.92 -1.19
N THR A 237 -6.63 11.86 -1.51
CA THR A 237 -5.47 11.63 -2.37
C THR A 237 -4.19 11.43 -1.56
N VAL A 238 -3.26 10.65 -2.10
CA VAL A 238 -1.96 10.35 -1.47
C VAL A 238 -0.88 10.11 -2.54
N GLU A 239 0.35 10.57 -2.28
CA GLU A 239 1.52 10.27 -3.12
C GLU A 239 2.12 8.92 -2.70
N ALA A 240 2.27 7.99 -3.65
CA ALA A 240 2.83 6.66 -3.44
C ALA A 240 4.05 6.37 -4.34
N LYS A 241 5.05 5.67 -3.77
CA LYS A 241 6.29 5.27 -4.46
C LYS A 241 6.47 3.75 -4.39
N GLY A 242 7.02 3.16 -5.46
CA GLY A 242 7.17 1.72 -5.64
C GLY A 242 6.49 1.23 -6.93
N PRO A 243 6.14 -0.06 -7.04
CA PRO A 243 6.17 -1.07 -5.99
C PRO A 243 7.59 -1.46 -5.56
N SER A 244 7.69 -1.98 -4.34
CA SER A 244 8.96 -2.32 -3.68
C SER A 244 8.87 -3.64 -2.89
N GLY A 245 10.02 -4.21 -2.56
CA GLY A 245 10.16 -5.39 -1.69
C GLY A 245 10.48 -6.69 -2.44
N GLN A 246 11.21 -7.59 -1.77
CA GLN A 246 11.61 -8.91 -2.27
C GLN A 246 10.68 -10.04 -1.78
N PHE A 247 9.70 -9.72 -0.93
CA PHE A 247 8.71 -10.66 -0.41
C PHE A 247 7.57 -10.84 -1.43
N TYR A 248 7.80 -11.64 -2.47
CA TYR A 248 6.79 -11.90 -3.50
C TYR A 248 6.76 -13.36 -3.97
N PHE A 249 5.60 -13.79 -4.46
CA PHE A 249 5.43 -15.05 -5.18
C PHE A 249 5.88 -14.90 -6.66
N ASP A 250 6.55 -15.94 -7.17
CA ASP A 250 7.09 -16.02 -8.53
C ASP A 250 6.63 -17.33 -9.19
N GLU A 251 5.73 -17.24 -10.17
CA GLU A 251 5.13 -18.41 -10.86
C GLU A 251 6.19 -19.35 -11.50
N THR A 252 7.41 -18.84 -11.76
CA THR A 252 8.50 -19.66 -12.31
C THR A 252 9.21 -20.47 -11.23
N LYS A 253 9.40 -19.91 -10.02
CA LYS A 253 10.24 -20.48 -8.95
C LYS A 253 9.46 -21.25 -7.89
N HIS A 254 8.28 -20.76 -7.50
CA HIS A 254 7.53 -21.31 -6.37
C HIS A 254 6.45 -22.27 -6.84
N LYS A 255 6.55 -23.55 -6.46
CA LYS A 255 5.61 -24.61 -6.88
C LYS A 255 4.73 -25.15 -5.74
N LYS A 256 5.09 -24.82 -4.50
CA LYS A 256 4.40 -25.22 -3.27
C LYS A 256 4.66 -24.17 -2.19
N LEU A 257 3.63 -23.82 -1.44
CA LEU A 257 3.61 -22.63 -0.58
C LEU A 257 3.14 -22.97 0.84
N VAL A 258 3.89 -22.46 1.81
CA VAL A 258 3.48 -22.43 3.22
C VAL A 258 3.46 -20.97 3.68
N LEU A 259 2.26 -20.44 3.86
CA LEU A 259 2.02 -19.05 4.23
C LEU A 259 1.82 -19.00 5.76
N LEU A 260 2.68 -18.29 6.47
CA LEU A 260 2.68 -18.18 7.94
C LEU A 260 2.45 -16.73 8.34
N ALA A 261 1.20 -16.41 8.69
CA ALA A 261 0.77 -15.04 8.94
C ALA A 261 0.42 -14.81 10.41
N ALA A 262 0.67 -13.61 10.92
CA ALA A 262 0.13 -13.14 12.20
C ALA A 262 -0.42 -11.71 12.11
N GLY A 263 -1.65 -11.51 12.59
CA GLY A 263 -2.31 -10.19 12.58
C GLY A 263 -2.45 -9.59 11.18
N SER A 264 -1.88 -8.41 10.95
CA SER A 264 -1.87 -7.76 9.63
C SER A 264 -0.96 -8.45 8.60
N GLY A 265 -0.06 -9.36 9.01
CA GLY A 265 0.81 -10.13 8.11
C GLY A 265 0.09 -11.06 7.12
N ILE A 266 -1.25 -11.08 7.16
CA ILE A 266 -2.11 -11.72 6.16
C ILE A 266 -2.16 -10.95 4.83
N THR A 267 -1.80 -9.66 4.80
CA THR A 267 -1.92 -8.81 3.59
C THR A 267 -1.10 -9.29 2.37
N PRO A 268 0.19 -9.67 2.47
CA PRO A 268 0.90 -10.29 1.35
C PRO A 268 0.31 -11.66 0.99
N MET A 269 -0.14 -12.43 1.97
CA MET A 269 -0.70 -13.78 1.72
C MET A 269 -1.97 -13.70 0.87
N VAL A 270 -2.85 -12.73 1.15
CA VAL A 270 -4.06 -12.48 0.36
C VAL A 270 -3.73 -11.90 -1.01
N SER A 271 -2.67 -11.09 -1.16
CA SER A 271 -2.13 -10.68 -2.46
C SER A 271 -1.75 -11.90 -3.33
N ILE A 272 -1.04 -12.86 -2.73
CA ILE A 272 -0.62 -14.11 -3.38
C ILE A 272 -1.84 -14.98 -3.72
N LEU A 273 -2.73 -15.26 -2.75
CA LEU A 273 -3.89 -16.13 -2.98
C LEU A 273 -4.86 -15.58 -4.04
N ARG A 274 -5.10 -14.26 -4.06
CA ARG A 274 -5.90 -13.61 -5.11
C ARG A 274 -5.22 -13.67 -6.48
N TYR A 275 -3.89 -13.57 -6.54
CA TYR A 275 -3.16 -13.76 -7.79
C TYR A 275 -3.24 -15.21 -8.30
N LEU A 276 -3.18 -16.21 -7.42
CA LEU A 276 -3.41 -17.62 -7.80
C LEU A 276 -4.82 -17.84 -8.36
N ASP A 277 -5.83 -17.22 -7.74
CA ASP A 277 -7.25 -17.30 -8.13
C ASP A 277 -7.49 -16.67 -9.51
N ASP A 278 -7.05 -15.42 -9.72
CA ASP A 278 -7.18 -14.70 -11.00
C ASP A 278 -6.41 -15.36 -12.16
N ARG A 279 -5.38 -16.14 -11.86
CA ARG A 279 -4.49 -16.79 -12.85
C ARG A 279 -4.77 -18.29 -13.02
N CYS A 280 -5.73 -18.85 -12.27
CA CYS A 280 -6.03 -20.28 -12.22
C CYS A 280 -4.79 -21.16 -11.96
N LEU A 281 -3.91 -20.75 -11.05
CA LEU A 281 -2.64 -21.44 -10.78
C LEU A 281 -2.80 -22.53 -9.71
N GLU A 282 -2.59 -23.79 -10.10
CA GLU A 282 -2.76 -24.98 -9.24
C GLU A 282 -1.60 -25.22 -8.25
N ILE A 283 -1.16 -24.18 -7.55
CA ILE A 283 -0.08 -24.24 -6.56
C ILE A 283 -0.57 -24.84 -5.24
N ASP A 284 0.06 -25.92 -4.77
CA ASP A 284 -0.24 -26.50 -3.46
C ASP A 284 0.09 -25.50 -2.34
N THR A 285 -0.94 -25.06 -1.61
CA THR A 285 -0.83 -23.89 -0.72
C THR A 285 -1.49 -24.16 0.63
N THR A 286 -0.70 -24.09 1.70
CA THR A 286 -1.17 -24.15 3.09
C THR A 286 -0.97 -22.81 3.78
N LEU A 287 -2.03 -22.19 4.31
CA LEU A 287 -1.97 -20.99 5.16
C LEU A 287 -2.21 -21.35 6.63
N ILE A 288 -1.32 -20.93 7.52
CA ILE A 288 -1.53 -20.97 8.98
C ILE A 288 -1.56 -19.52 9.48
N TYR A 289 -2.69 -19.10 10.04
CA TYR A 289 -2.95 -17.70 10.41
C TYR A 289 -3.19 -17.54 11.92
N GLY A 290 -2.31 -16.80 12.60
CA GLY A 290 -2.41 -16.51 14.03
C GLY A 290 -3.04 -15.15 14.33
N VAL A 291 -4.13 -15.13 15.11
CA VAL A 291 -4.73 -13.89 15.63
C VAL A 291 -5.10 -14.04 17.12
N GLN A 292 -5.63 -12.98 17.73
CA GLN A 292 -6.05 -13.04 19.14
C GLN A 292 -7.46 -13.65 19.26
N THR A 293 -8.47 -12.94 18.78
CA THR A 293 -9.89 -13.32 18.88
C THR A 293 -10.48 -13.65 17.50
N PRO A 294 -11.69 -14.27 17.39
CA PRO A 294 -12.37 -14.41 16.09
C PRO A 294 -12.58 -13.05 15.40
N LYS A 295 -12.80 -11.99 16.18
CA LYS A 295 -13.01 -10.61 15.72
C LYS A 295 -11.73 -9.95 15.16
N ASP A 296 -10.57 -10.60 15.26
CA ASP A 296 -9.31 -10.18 14.65
C ASP A 296 -9.01 -10.86 13.29
N ILE A 297 -9.87 -11.76 12.80
CA ILE A 297 -9.65 -12.48 11.52
C ILE A 297 -9.92 -11.56 10.33
N ILE A 298 -8.91 -10.76 9.95
CA ILE A 298 -8.93 -9.94 8.74
C ILE A 298 -9.11 -10.87 7.52
N PHE A 299 -9.95 -10.48 6.56
CA PHE A 299 -10.26 -11.23 5.34
C PHE A 299 -11.00 -12.58 5.51
N GLU A 300 -11.63 -12.88 6.65
CA GLU A 300 -12.31 -14.17 6.89
C GLU A 300 -13.23 -14.63 5.73
N LYS A 301 -14.08 -13.74 5.21
CA LYS A 301 -15.00 -14.04 4.09
C LYS A 301 -14.25 -14.35 2.78
N GLU A 302 -13.15 -13.64 2.54
CA GLU A 302 -12.32 -13.80 1.36
C GLU A 302 -11.49 -15.09 1.42
N LEU A 303 -10.96 -15.46 2.60
CA LEU A 303 -10.26 -16.73 2.81
C LEU A 303 -11.19 -17.93 2.59
N ASN A 304 -12.46 -17.84 3.01
CA ASN A 304 -13.47 -18.85 2.69
C ASN A 304 -13.77 -18.91 1.18
N ARG A 305 -14.01 -17.77 0.51
CA ARG A 305 -14.22 -17.70 -0.95
C ARG A 305 -13.04 -18.31 -1.73
N LEU A 306 -11.81 -18.02 -1.30
CA LEU A 306 -10.59 -18.54 -1.92
C LEU A 306 -10.45 -20.06 -1.71
N LYS A 307 -10.82 -20.57 -0.53
CA LYS A 307 -10.83 -22.02 -0.22
C LYS A 307 -11.85 -22.80 -1.06
N GLU A 308 -12.95 -22.18 -1.46
CA GLU A 308 -13.95 -22.78 -2.37
C GLU A 308 -13.52 -22.77 -3.84
N ARG A 309 -12.53 -21.94 -4.21
CA ARG A 309 -12.12 -21.72 -5.62
C ARG A 309 -10.75 -22.29 -5.98
N LEU A 310 -9.84 -22.38 -5.02
CA LEU A 310 -8.48 -22.87 -5.23
C LEU A 310 -8.39 -24.36 -4.84
N ASN A 311 -8.42 -25.25 -5.84
CA ASN A 311 -8.38 -26.72 -5.68
C ASN A 311 -7.37 -27.22 -4.63
N ASN A 312 -6.18 -26.62 -4.57
CA ASN A 312 -5.07 -27.05 -3.73
C ASN A 312 -4.80 -26.10 -2.54
N PHE A 313 -5.75 -25.24 -2.17
CA PHE A 313 -5.62 -24.32 -1.03
C PHE A 313 -6.26 -24.87 0.25
N ARG A 314 -5.51 -24.81 1.35
CA ARG A 314 -5.96 -25.16 2.70
C ARG A 314 -5.57 -24.04 3.66
N TYR A 315 -6.42 -23.70 4.63
CA TYR A 315 -6.03 -22.80 5.70
C TYR A 315 -6.56 -23.19 7.07
N THR A 316 -5.80 -22.81 8.10
CA THR A 316 -6.09 -23.03 9.52
C THR A 316 -5.86 -21.74 10.30
N VAL A 317 -6.83 -21.34 11.12
CA VAL A 317 -6.71 -20.19 12.05
C VAL A 317 -6.40 -20.70 13.45
N SER A 318 -5.45 -20.05 14.13
CA SER A 318 -5.12 -20.29 15.54
C SER A 318 -5.37 -19.05 16.38
N LEU A 319 -6.12 -19.20 17.48
CA LEU A 319 -6.49 -18.10 18.38
C LEU A 319 -5.71 -18.15 19.70
N THR A 320 -5.07 -17.04 20.08
CA THR A 320 -4.44 -16.90 21.41
C THR A 320 -5.41 -16.46 22.51
N LYS A 321 -6.61 -15.97 22.15
CA LYS A 321 -7.71 -15.59 23.03
C LYS A 321 -9.06 -16.07 22.44
N PRO A 322 -9.32 -17.38 22.40
CA PRO A 322 -10.56 -17.93 21.86
C PRO A 322 -11.80 -17.51 22.68
N GLU A 323 -12.95 -17.41 22.01
CA GLU A 323 -14.27 -17.33 22.67
C GLU A 323 -14.73 -18.75 23.06
N LYS A 324 -15.68 -18.87 24.01
CA LYS A 324 -15.99 -20.14 24.70
C LYS A 324 -16.47 -21.28 23.78
N ASP A 325 -16.98 -20.93 22.62
CA ASP A 325 -17.55 -21.81 21.60
C ASP A 325 -16.57 -22.14 20.46
N TRP A 326 -15.34 -21.59 20.49
CA TRP A 326 -14.33 -21.84 19.47
C TRP A 326 -13.81 -23.29 19.51
N LYS A 327 -14.12 -24.04 18.44
CA LYS A 327 -13.70 -25.44 18.23
C LYS A 327 -12.44 -25.58 17.35
N GLY A 328 -11.84 -24.48 16.94
CA GLY A 328 -10.63 -24.46 16.11
C GLY A 328 -9.34 -24.56 16.91
N VAL A 329 -8.21 -24.36 16.25
CA VAL A 329 -6.89 -24.38 16.89
C VAL A 329 -6.71 -23.20 17.84
N THR A 330 -6.00 -23.41 18.94
CA THR A 330 -5.69 -22.39 19.95
C THR A 330 -4.20 -22.30 20.24
N GLY A 331 -3.75 -21.15 20.75
CA GLY A 331 -2.36 -20.86 21.04
C GLY A 331 -1.61 -20.16 19.90
N ARG A 332 -0.28 -20.09 20.03
CA ARG A 332 0.63 -19.55 19.01
C ARG A 332 1.00 -20.65 18.01
N ILE A 333 1.23 -20.28 16.75
CA ILE A 333 1.80 -21.18 15.74
C ILE A 333 3.16 -21.69 16.24
N ASN A 334 3.39 -23.00 16.09
CA ASN A 334 4.56 -23.72 16.58
C ASN A 334 4.87 -24.92 15.67
N ARG A 335 5.94 -25.68 15.97
CA ARG A 335 6.33 -26.90 15.25
C ARG A 335 5.16 -27.86 15.02
N ALA A 336 4.48 -28.27 16.09
CA ALA A 336 3.41 -29.27 16.02
C ALA A 336 2.24 -28.83 15.12
N LEU A 337 1.91 -27.54 15.12
CA LEU A 337 0.88 -27.01 14.22
C LEU A 337 1.33 -26.97 12.75
N ILE A 338 2.61 -26.70 12.49
CA ILE A 338 3.18 -26.78 11.14
C ILE A 338 3.17 -28.25 10.67
N GLU A 339 3.68 -29.19 11.47
CA GLU A 339 3.71 -30.63 11.17
C GLU A 339 2.30 -31.20 10.92
N ALA A 340 1.29 -30.75 11.67
CA ALA A 340 -0.10 -31.14 11.48
C ALA A 340 -0.75 -30.63 10.18
N ASN A 341 -0.24 -29.54 9.57
CA ASN A 341 -0.80 -28.91 8.37
C ASN A 341 0.10 -29.07 7.12
N VAL A 342 1.37 -29.41 7.29
CA VAL A 342 2.40 -29.49 6.24
C VAL A 342 3.14 -30.82 6.36
N LYS A 343 2.57 -31.87 5.74
CA LYS A 343 3.07 -33.26 5.82
C LYS A 343 4.43 -33.49 5.15
N ASP A 344 4.82 -32.60 4.26
CA ASP A 344 6.05 -32.67 3.47
C ASP A 344 6.59 -31.24 3.30
N LEU A 345 7.83 -31.01 3.71
CA LEU A 345 8.51 -29.71 3.66
C LEU A 345 9.29 -29.52 2.34
N SER A 346 9.52 -30.60 1.57
CA SER A 346 10.28 -30.55 0.33
C SER A 346 9.57 -29.73 -0.75
N GLY A 347 10.35 -29.04 -1.58
CA GLY A 347 9.86 -28.12 -2.62
C GLY A 347 9.08 -26.89 -2.13
N SER A 348 8.78 -26.80 -0.83
CA SER A 348 7.98 -25.72 -0.26
C SER A 348 8.77 -24.43 -0.14
N THR A 349 8.16 -23.30 -0.49
CA THR A 349 8.62 -21.97 -0.11
C THR A 349 7.77 -21.44 1.05
N PHE A 350 8.42 -21.02 2.12
CA PHE A 350 7.79 -20.50 3.33
C PHE A 350 7.76 -18.98 3.27
N PHE A 351 6.59 -18.38 3.49
CA PHE A 351 6.40 -16.93 3.54
C PHE A 351 5.92 -16.53 4.94
N LEU A 352 6.77 -15.86 5.71
CA LEU A 352 6.50 -15.45 7.09
C LEU A 352 6.26 -13.93 7.14
N CYS A 353 5.13 -13.49 7.69
CA CYS A 353 4.88 -12.07 7.94
C CYS A 353 4.07 -11.86 9.23
N GLY A 354 4.51 -10.93 10.08
CA GLY A 354 3.88 -10.64 11.36
C GLY A 354 4.79 -9.87 12.32
N PRO A 355 4.52 -9.91 13.64
CA PRO A 355 5.39 -9.30 14.65
C PRO A 355 6.79 -9.94 14.68
N LYS A 356 7.84 -9.19 15.04
CA LYS A 356 9.23 -9.68 15.07
C LYS A 356 9.40 -11.01 15.81
N GLN A 357 8.91 -11.11 17.05
CA GLN A 357 8.98 -12.35 17.85
C GLN A 357 8.34 -13.57 17.18
N PHE A 358 7.30 -13.38 16.36
CA PHE A 358 6.64 -14.45 15.61
C PHE A 358 7.52 -14.93 14.45
N MET A 359 8.11 -13.99 13.69
CA MET A 359 8.99 -14.32 12.57
C MET A 359 10.30 -14.95 13.03
N ASP A 360 10.93 -14.40 14.08
CA ASP A 360 12.17 -14.93 14.65
C ASP A 360 11.97 -16.39 15.12
N SER A 361 10.93 -16.62 15.93
CA SER A 361 10.58 -17.93 16.51
C SER A 361 10.22 -18.97 15.44
N LEU A 362 9.47 -18.60 14.41
CA LEU A 362 9.12 -19.53 13.34
C LEU A 362 10.26 -19.77 12.34
N THR A 363 11.14 -18.79 12.10
CA THR A 363 12.35 -18.99 11.27
C THR A 363 13.24 -20.05 11.92
N GLU A 364 13.46 -19.95 13.24
CA GLU A 364 14.26 -20.94 13.98
C GLU A 364 13.54 -22.30 14.08
N THR A 365 12.22 -22.30 14.25
CA THR A 365 11.40 -23.53 14.21
C THR A 365 11.59 -24.25 12.87
N LEU A 366 11.48 -23.56 11.74
CA LEU A 366 11.63 -24.14 10.40
C LEU A 366 13.05 -24.65 10.13
N ARG A 367 14.09 -23.93 10.59
CA ARG A 367 15.48 -24.41 10.54
C ARG A 367 15.66 -25.71 11.34
N SER A 368 15.08 -25.81 12.54
CA SER A 368 15.08 -27.05 13.33
C SER A 368 14.35 -28.21 12.64
N MET A 369 13.47 -27.91 11.67
CA MET A 369 12.73 -28.87 10.84
C MET A 369 13.46 -29.19 9.52
N GLY A 370 14.68 -28.69 9.31
CA GLY A 370 15.50 -28.96 8.13
C GLY A 370 15.17 -28.10 6.90
N VAL A 371 14.38 -27.02 7.05
CA VAL A 371 14.08 -26.09 5.95
C VAL A 371 15.29 -25.19 5.70
N ALA A 372 15.75 -25.11 4.44
CA ALA A 372 16.88 -24.28 4.06
C ALA A 372 16.52 -22.78 4.09
N THR A 373 17.49 -21.91 4.37
CA THR A 373 17.21 -20.48 4.62
C THR A 373 16.73 -19.73 3.36
N ASP A 374 17.11 -20.16 2.16
CA ASP A 374 16.63 -19.63 0.86
C ASP A 374 15.16 -19.98 0.55
N GLN A 375 14.65 -21.06 1.14
CA GLN A 375 13.23 -21.42 1.13
C GLN A 375 12.40 -20.51 2.06
N ILE A 376 13.01 -19.82 3.03
CA ILE A 376 12.32 -19.01 4.04
C ILE A 376 12.37 -17.52 3.64
N ARG A 377 11.22 -16.97 3.23
CA ARG A 377 11.01 -15.54 3.02
C ARG A 377 10.37 -14.93 4.26
N VAL A 378 10.82 -13.74 4.65
CA VAL A 378 10.34 -13.00 5.83
C VAL A 378 10.08 -11.54 5.45
N GLU A 379 8.92 -10.99 5.84
CA GLU A 379 8.62 -9.55 5.74
C GLU A 379 8.17 -8.98 7.08
N SER A 380 8.87 -7.94 7.54
CA SER A 380 8.59 -7.24 8.80
C SER A 380 7.71 -6.00 8.61
N PHE A 381 6.82 -5.76 9.57
CA PHE A 381 5.99 -4.56 9.67
C PHE A 381 6.27 -3.77 10.98
N GLY A 382 7.23 -2.85 10.92
CA GLY A 382 7.46 -1.84 11.97
C GLY A 382 8.90 -1.34 12.05
N GLY A 383 9.08 -0.01 12.16
CA GLY A 383 10.30 0.60 12.69
C GLY A 383 10.07 1.11 14.11
N ARG A 384 11.14 1.52 14.81
CA ARG A 384 11.01 2.16 16.14
C ARG A 384 10.13 3.43 16.03
N PRO A 385 9.29 3.78 17.02
CA PRO A 385 8.55 5.03 17.01
C PRO A 385 9.50 6.23 17.00
N LEU A 386 9.32 7.15 16.05
CA LEU A 386 10.00 8.45 16.06
C LEU A 386 9.57 9.25 17.29
N VAL A 387 10.45 9.34 18.28
CA VAL A 387 10.31 10.33 19.36
C VAL A 387 10.56 11.71 18.76
N GLU A 388 9.51 12.55 18.72
CA GLU A 388 9.62 13.96 18.35
C GLU A 388 10.38 14.73 19.45
N SER A 389 11.69 14.87 19.27
CA SER A 389 12.50 15.85 20.01
C SER A 389 12.25 17.23 19.41
N THR A 390 11.50 18.08 20.12
CA THR A 390 11.27 19.48 19.71
C THR A 390 12.58 20.26 19.73
N PRO A 391 12.91 21.05 18.68
CA PRO A 391 14.11 21.86 18.65
C PRO A 391 13.93 23.10 19.53
N SER A 392 14.47 23.05 20.75
CA SER A 392 14.59 24.23 21.62
C SER A 392 15.70 25.14 21.09
N VAL A 393 15.33 26.27 20.51
CA VAL A 393 16.29 27.29 20.05
C VAL A 393 16.95 27.93 21.28
N PRO A 394 18.30 27.97 21.39
CA PRO A 394 18.98 28.54 22.53
C PRO A 394 19.06 30.08 22.44
N SER A 395 18.10 30.78 23.06
CA SER A 395 18.12 32.24 23.16
C SER A 395 19.13 32.74 24.20
N SER A 396 20.17 33.43 23.71
CA SER A 396 20.88 34.57 24.33
C SER A 396 21.29 34.51 25.81
N ILE A 397 22.60 34.59 26.05
CA ILE A 397 23.20 34.99 27.35
C ILE A 397 22.84 36.46 27.67
N PRO A 398 22.47 36.77 28.91
CA PRO A 398 23.14 37.87 29.63
C PRO A 398 23.60 37.50 31.06
N SER A 399 24.54 38.26 31.59
CA SER A 399 25.11 38.13 32.94
C SER A 399 24.30 38.84 34.03
N GLY A 400 24.33 38.32 35.27
CA GLY A 400 23.83 39.03 36.46
C GLY A 400 24.13 38.30 37.78
N LYS A 401 24.26 39.02 38.91
CA LYS A 401 24.58 38.44 40.23
C LYS A 401 23.51 38.72 41.30
N ALA A 402 23.12 37.65 41.99
CA ALA A 402 22.84 37.55 43.44
C ALA A 402 21.49 38.00 44.07
N LYS A 403 21.17 37.29 45.19
CA LYS A 403 20.28 37.58 46.35
C LYS A 403 18.75 37.35 46.29
N THR A 404 18.37 36.09 46.60
CA THR A 404 17.51 35.60 47.73
C THR A 404 16.30 36.39 48.29
N ILE A 405 15.29 35.62 48.74
CA ILE A 405 14.27 35.89 49.81
C ILE A 405 13.11 36.82 49.37
N ILE A 406 11.79 36.55 49.51
CA ILE A 406 10.91 35.41 49.95
C ILE A 406 9.51 35.60 49.27
N ASP A 407 8.39 34.85 49.43
CA ASP A 407 7.97 33.73 50.32
C ASP A 407 7.00 32.74 49.60
N ALA A 408 6.05 32.07 50.30
CA ALA A 408 5.24 30.95 49.79
C ALA A 408 3.71 30.98 50.07
N ALA A 409 2.94 30.36 49.16
CA ALA A 409 1.60 29.78 49.41
C ALA A 409 1.36 28.59 48.43
N PRO A 410 0.61 27.54 48.78
CA PRO A 410 0.69 26.25 48.10
C PRO A 410 -0.37 26.00 47.00
N ILE A 411 0.01 25.19 46.01
CA ILE A 411 -0.90 24.40 45.14
C ILE A 411 -0.41 22.94 45.17
N GLU A 412 -1.34 22.00 45.03
CA GLU A 412 -1.21 20.62 45.52
C GLU A 412 -0.24 19.71 44.73
N LYS A 413 0.08 18.56 45.34
CA LYS A 413 1.06 17.59 44.85
C LYS A 413 0.60 16.92 43.54
N VAL A 414 1.23 17.29 42.43
CA VAL A 414 1.41 16.37 41.30
C VAL A 414 2.76 15.69 41.45
N GLU A 415 2.79 14.36 41.52
CA GLU A 415 4.05 13.61 41.61
C GLU A 415 4.84 13.74 40.32
N ARG A 416 5.88 14.57 40.34
CA ARG A 416 6.91 14.57 39.30
C ARG A 416 7.72 13.29 39.42
N VAL A 417 7.35 12.28 38.62
CA VAL A 417 8.20 11.11 38.38
C VAL A 417 9.47 11.59 37.68
N ASN A 418 10.52 11.84 38.46
CA ASN A 418 11.83 12.24 37.96
C ASN A 418 12.47 11.06 37.22
N VAL A 419 12.12 10.88 35.94
CA VAL A 419 12.85 10.00 35.02
C VAL A 419 14.15 10.70 34.60
N THR A 420 15.06 10.89 35.56
CA THR A 420 16.46 11.24 35.30
C THR A 420 17.17 10.03 34.71
N ARG A 421 16.79 9.64 33.49
CA ARG A 421 17.64 8.83 32.61
C ARG A 421 18.89 9.65 32.34
N PRO A 422 20.10 9.12 32.60
CA PRO A 422 21.32 9.81 32.18
C PRO A 422 21.28 10.04 30.67
N LEU A 423 21.52 11.28 30.24
CA LEU A 423 21.71 11.58 28.82
C LEU A 423 23.08 11.01 28.44
N VAL A 424 23.10 9.79 27.90
CA VAL A 424 24.31 9.18 27.36
C VAL A 424 24.70 9.96 26.10
N ILE A 425 25.56 10.95 26.27
CA ILE A 425 26.24 11.66 25.19
C ILE A 425 27.21 10.66 24.57
N SER A 426 26.82 10.07 23.44
CA SER A 426 27.72 9.27 22.61
C SER A 426 28.53 10.18 21.69
N ASP A 427 29.84 9.96 21.61
CA ASP A 427 30.75 10.61 20.64
C ASP A 427 30.51 10.17 19.18
N ASN A 428 29.39 9.49 18.93
CA ASN A 428 28.92 9.07 17.63
C ASN A 428 28.55 10.29 16.77
N SER A 429 29.18 10.40 15.59
CA SER A 429 28.91 11.50 14.65
C SER A 429 28.96 11.03 13.20
N VAL A 430 28.08 11.58 12.37
CA VAL A 430 28.05 11.38 10.92
C VAL A 430 28.46 12.67 10.21
N GLU A 431 29.31 12.55 9.20
CA GLU A 431 29.54 13.58 8.18
C GLU A 431 28.87 13.15 6.87
N PHE A 432 27.91 13.95 6.40
CA PHE A 432 27.29 13.83 5.10
C PHE A 432 28.09 14.69 4.12
N VAL A 433 28.98 14.05 3.35
CA VAL A 433 30.08 14.72 2.62
C VAL A 433 29.59 15.57 1.45
N ARG A 434 28.58 15.11 0.71
CA ARG A 434 28.00 15.87 -0.43
C ARG A 434 27.10 17.00 0.06
N SER A 435 26.34 16.76 1.12
CA SER A 435 25.52 17.78 1.79
C SER A 435 26.33 18.75 2.66
N ARG A 436 27.61 18.45 2.92
CA ARG A 436 28.54 19.21 3.79
C ARG A 436 27.97 19.47 5.20
N LYS A 437 27.33 18.47 5.80
CA LYS A 437 26.72 18.55 7.14
C LYS A 437 27.33 17.53 8.08
N GLN A 438 27.75 17.97 9.26
CA GLN A 438 28.23 17.10 10.33
C GLN A 438 27.24 17.13 11.50
N CYS A 439 26.84 15.96 11.98
CA CYS A 439 25.76 15.79 12.95
C CYS A 439 26.15 14.77 14.03
N LEU A 440 25.80 15.04 15.28
CA LEU A 440 25.82 14.00 16.32
C LEU A 440 24.70 12.98 16.08
N VAL A 441 24.97 11.71 16.38
CA VAL A 441 24.01 10.61 16.23
C VAL A 441 23.68 10.04 17.60
N PRO A 442 22.51 10.39 18.19
CA PRO A 442 22.06 9.79 19.44
C PRO A 442 21.94 8.26 19.33
N PRO A 443 22.23 7.47 20.38
CA PRO A 443 22.28 6.00 20.27
C PRO A 443 20.99 5.34 19.76
N GLU A 444 19.84 5.98 20.04
CA GLU A 444 18.51 5.50 19.64
C GLU A 444 18.11 5.86 18.20
N LYS A 445 18.91 6.65 17.47
CA LYS A 445 18.60 7.09 16.09
C LYS A 445 19.49 6.42 15.06
N THR A 446 18.89 6.09 13.93
CA THR A 446 19.58 5.62 12.72
C THR A 446 20.20 6.77 11.94
N LEU A 447 21.15 6.45 11.07
CA LEU A 447 21.81 7.43 10.18
C LEU A 447 20.80 8.16 9.27
N LEU A 448 19.75 7.48 8.78
CA LEU A 448 18.66 8.11 8.02
C LEU A 448 17.89 9.14 8.86
N GLU A 449 17.53 8.83 10.10
CA GLU A 449 16.74 9.76 10.92
C GLU A 449 17.53 11.02 11.26
N VAL A 450 18.84 10.90 11.44
CA VAL A 450 19.73 12.07 11.59
C VAL A 450 19.86 12.84 10.28
N ALA A 451 19.93 12.16 9.14
CA ALA A 451 19.91 12.80 7.82
C ALA A 451 18.63 13.63 7.63
N GLU A 452 17.45 13.05 7.89
CA GLU A 452 16.16 13.75 7.76
C GLU A 452 16.04 14.97 8.67
N ILE A 453 16.39 14.84 9.96
CA ILE A 453 16.33 15.95 10.93
C ILE A 453 17.21 17.13 10.50
N ASN A 454 18.34 16.86 9.83
CA ASN A 454 19.28 17.88 9.36
C ASN A 454 19.05 18.28 7.88
N GLY A 455 18.00 17.78 7.24
CA GLY A 455 17.69 18.09 5.83
C GLY A 455 18.76 17.59 4.85
N VAL A 456 19.18 16.33 5.00
CA VAL A 456 20.02 15.59 4.05
C VAL A 456 19.14 14.58 3.31
N THR A 457 19.15 14.64 1.98
CA THR A 457 18.23 13.85 1.15
C THR A 457 18.81 12.48 0.82
N ILE A 458 18.59 11.52 1.70
CA ILE A 458 18.83 10.09 1.43
C ILE A 458 17.51 9.45 0.97
N PRO A 459 17.46 8.73 -0.16
CA PRO A 459 16.24 8.01 -0.57
C PRO A 459 15.85 6.95 0.48
N PHE A 460 14.55 6.68 0.67
CA PHE A 460 14.10 5.64 1.59
C PHE A 460 12.70 5.11 1.25
N SER A 461 12.35 3.94 1.79
CA SER A 461 11.05 3.30 1.56
C SER A 461 10.59 2.43 2.73
N CYS A 462 11.20 1.27 2.99
CA CYS A 462 10.72 0.35 4.04
C CYS A 462 11.03 0.75 5.49
N ARG A 463 12.14 1.49 5.72
CA ARG A 463 12.74 1.78 7.05
C ARG A 463 13.01 0.56 7.95
N GLN A 464 13.28 -0.59 7.35
CA GLN A 464 13.44 -1.89 8.03
C GLN A 464 14.54 -2.76 7.41
N GLY A 465 15.44 -2.17 6.63
CA GLY A 465 16.55 -2.91 6.00
C GLY A 465 16.14 -3.94 4.95
N GLN A 466 14.93 -3.87 4.36
CA GLN A 466 14.39 -4.88 3.44
C GLN A 466 14.36 -4.50 1.94
N CYS A 467 14.59 -3.22 1.58
CA CYS A 467 14.20 -2.72 0.25
C CYS A 467 15.30 -2.00 -0.56
N GLY A 468 16.53 -1.90 -0.06
CA GLY A 468 17.66 -1.25 -0.75
C GLY A 468 17.55 0.25 -1.03
N THR A 469 16.38 0.87 -0.87
CA THR A 469 16.21 2.29 -1.19
C THR A 469 17.06 3.21 -0.30
N CYS A 470 17.36 2.79 0.94
CA CYS A 470 18.19 3.54 1.88
C CYS A 470 19.69 3.20 1.81
N THR A 471 20.12 2.53 0.74
CA THR A 471 21.52 2.22 0.46
C THR A 471 22.33 3.50 0.21
N THR A 472 23.46 3.66 0.88
CA THR A 472 24.37 4.81 0.74
C THR A 472 25.80 4.34 0.97
N ARG A 473 26.79 4.94 0.31
CA ARG A 473 28.19 4.52 0.45
C ARG A 473 28.76 5.01 1.77
N LEU A 474 29.39 4.11 2.52
CA LEU A 474 30.23 4.43 3.67
C LEU A 474 31.63 4.76 3.15
N LEU A 475 32.14 5.94 3.47
CA LEU A 475 33.43 6.44 3.01
C LEU A 475 34.53 6.22 4.05
N GLU A 476 34.20 6.43 5.33
CA GLU A 476 35.10 6.21 6.48
C GLU A 476 34.28 5.78 7.70
N GLY A 477 34.90 5.03 8.61
CA GLY A 477 34.32 4.59 9.89
C GLY A 477 33.50 3.31 9.80
N ASP A 478 32.93 2.89 10.94
CA ASP A 478 32.18 1.64 11.11
C ASP A 478 30.68 1.87 11.35
N VAL A 479 29.83 1.01 10.79
CA VAL A 479 28.37 1.03 11.02
C VAL A 479 27.86 -0.36 11.39
N VAL A 480 26.99 -0.43 12.41
CA VAL A 480 26.23 -1.63 12.77
C VAL A 480 24.86 -1.57 12.11
N MET A 481 24.45 -2.66 11.46
CA MET A 481 23.10 -2.85 10.94
C MET A 481 22.48 -4.07 11.62
N GLU A 482 21.30 -3.91 12.24
CA GLU A 482 20.57 -5.05 12.83
C GLU A 482 19.97 -5.98 11.75
N VAL A 483 19.84 -5.49 10.52
CA VAL A 483 19.16 -6.15 9.39
C VAL A 483 19.82 -5.73 8.08
N GLU A 484 20.18 -6.69 7.23
CA GLU A 484 20.90 -6.44 5.96
C GLU A 484 20.15 -6.91 4.70
N ASN A 485 18.99 -7.57 4.83
CA ASN A 485 18.26 -8.28 3.76
C ASN A 485 18.04 -7.50 2.44
N GLY A 486 17.97 -6.18 2.51
CA GLY A 486 17.74 -5.28 1.38
C GLY A 486 19.02 -4.71 0.75
N LEU A 487 20.20 -5.09 1.23
CA LEU A 487 21.48 -4.76 0.64
C LEU A 487 21.93 -5.93 -0.24
N ASP A 488 22.36 -5.62 -1.46
CA ASP A 488 22.93 -6.63 -2.34
C ASP A 488 24.33 -7.05 -1.81
N PRO A 489 24.70 -8.34 -1.79
CA PRO A 489 26.04 -8.77 -1.40
C PRO A 489 27.17 -8.04 -2.14
N GLU A 490 27.02 -7.79 -3.44
CA GLU A 490 28.04 -7.08 -4.23
C GLU A 490 28.23 -5.64 -3.73
N LEU A 491 27.12 -4.92 -3.51
CA LEU A 491 27.15 -3.57 -2.93
C LEU A 491 27.68 -3.54 -1.48
N LYS A 492 27.49 -4.63 -0.71
CA LYS A 492 28.05 -4.74 0.64
C LYS A 492 29.58 -4.81 0.59
N GLU A 493 30.14 -5.56 -0.35
CA GLU A 493 31.59 -5.66 -0.56
C GLU A 493 32.20 -4.33 -1.08
N GLU A 494 31.45 -3.56 -1.88
CA GLU A 494 31.82 -2.19 -2.30
C GLU A 494 31.73 -1.12 -1.18
N GLY A 495 31.29 -1.48 0.02
CA GLY A 495 31.20 -0.58 1.18
C GLY A 495 29.90 0.23 1.27
N TYR A 496 28.80 -0.24 0.68
CA TYR A 496 27.49 0.38 0.89
C TYR A 496 26.77 -0.13 2.15
N ILE A 497 25.93 0.72 2.74
CA ILE A 497 25.16 0.43 3.97
C ILE A 497 23.69 0.84 3.87
N LEU A 498 22.83 0.21 4.66
CA LEU A 498 21.41 0.55 4.81
C LEU A 498 21.22 1.60 5.91
N THR A 499 21.32 2.87 5.56
CA THR A 499 21.23 4.02 6.50
C THR A 499 19.97 4.02 7.37
N CYS A 500 18.89 3.39 6.91
CA CYS A 500 17.61 3.31 7.61
C CYS A 500 17.51 2.23 8.71
N VAL A 501 18.57 1.44 8.91
CA VAL A 501 18.77 0.53 10.06
C VAL A 501 20.22 0.57 10.58
N GLY A 502 21.02 1.49 10.06
CA GLY A 502 22.44 1.65 10.39
C GLY A 502 22.65 2.62 11.56
N HIS A 503 23.43 2.19 12.54
CA HIS A 503 23.90 2.99 13.67
C HIS A 503 25.44 3.04 13.67
N PRO A 504 26.07 4.22 13.80
CA PRO A 504 27.52 4.36 13.73
C PRO A 504 28.23 3.83 14.99
N LYS A 505 29.46 3.35 14.80
CA LYS A 505 30.46 3.14 15.87
C LYS A 505 31.45 4.30 15.82
N GLY A 506 31.24 5.31 16.67
CA GLY A 506 32.05 6.52 16.67
C GLY A 506 31.78 7.40 15.45
N LYS A 507 32.85 7.81 14.75
CA LYS A 507 32.78 8.79 13.67
C LYS A 507 32.71 8.09 12.31
N VAL A 508 31.73 8.47 11.48
CA VAL A 508 31.54 7.91 10.13
C VAL A 508 31.35 9.02 9.09
N LYS A 509 31.73 8.74 7.83
CA LYS A 509 31.48 9.61 6.67
C LYS A 509 30.63 8.91 5.63
N LEU A 510 29.60 9.57 5.11
CA LEU A 510 28.66 9.04 4.11
C LEU A 510 28.65 9.89 2.84
N ASP A 511 28.46 9.24 1.70
CA ASP A 511 28.31 9.87 0.38
C ASP A 511 26.89 10.44 0.15
N ALA A 512 26.48 11.40 0.98
CA ALA A 512 25.16 12.06 0.96
C ALA A 512 25.24 13.56 1.32
#